data_AF-A0A699QR17-F1
#
_entry.id   AF-A0A699QR17-F1
#
_cell.length_a   1.000
_cell.length_b   1.000
_cell.length_c   1.000
_cell.angle_alpha   90.00
_cell.angle_beta   90.00
_cell.angle_gamma   90.00
#
_symmetry.space_group_name_H-M   'P 1'
#
loop_
_entity.id
_entity.type
_entity.pdbx_description
1 polymer ?
#
loop_
_entity_poly.entity_id
_entity_poly.type
_entity_poly.pdbx_seq_one_letter_code
_entity_poly.pdbx_strand_id
1 'polypeptide(L)'
;MAEAWRPALAYQPATTLFVLAVRLFDLGQHDEGLYWFYQAQYRARLLHQVLDPAQVGEMFDPAFELESAHRAFMELAGPTFNGYAGCSQARWLGTIERVRADNQTAPDFALIYPGLALRPAAEWPAFNQETTNGLGQLAAALRDGWDDMQAARRANGTHAQFCSPETPDA
;
A
#
# COMPACT_ATOMS: atom_id res chain seq x y z
N MET A 1 -13.94 -0.06 13.10
CA MET A 1 -12.88 -0.80 13.83
C MET A 1 -11.48 -0.28 13.52
N ALA A 2 -11.13 -0.07 12.24
CA ALA A 2 -9.89 0.57 11.75
C ALA A 2 -9.25 1.64 12.66
N GLU A 3 -10.07 2.58 13.10
CA GLU A 3 -9.64 3.81 13.76
C GLU A 3 -9.08 3.56 15.16
N ALA A 4 -9.56 2.52 15.84
CA ALA A 4 -9.09 2.14 17.17
C ALA A 4 -7.67 1.57 17.15
N TRP A 5 -7.22 1.00 16.02
CA TRP A 5 -5.90 0.38 15.90
C TRP A 5 -4.83 1.31 15.34
N ARG A 6 -5.23 2.45 14.73
CA ARG A 6 -4.28 3.39 14.10
C ARG A 6 -3.13 3.81 15.02
N PRO A 7 -3.34 4.18 16.29
CA PRO A 7 -2.24 4.54 17.18
C PRO A 7 -1.26 3.38 17.41
N ALA A 8 -1.77 2.16 17.58
CA ALA A 8 -0.96 0.97 17.81
C ALA A 8 -0.17 0.53 16.55
N LEU A 9 -0.70 0.85 15.36
CA LEU A 9 -0.12 0.51 14.07
C LEU A 9 0.77 1.61 13.47
N ALA A 10 0.78 2.80 14.08
CA ALA A 10 1.56 3.95 13.61
C ALA A 10 3.07 3.64 13.55
N TYR A 11 3.55 2.84 14.52
CA TYR A 11 4.97 2.47 14.64
C TYR A 11 5.28 1.06 14.14
N GLN A 12 4.36 0.42 13.42
CA GLN A 12 4.58 -0.93 12.90
C GLN A 12 5.21 -0.90 11.51
N PRO A 13 6.15 -1.83 11.22
CA PRO A 13 6.72 -1.99 9.89
C PRO A 13 5.68 -2.26 8.80
N ALA A 14 5.98 -1.87 7.56
CA ALA A 14 5.10 -2.14 6.41
C ALA A 14 4.77 -3.63 6.24
N THR A 15 5.71 -4.55 6.53
CA THR A 15 5.46 -5.99 6.53
C THR A 15 4.35 -6.40 7.50
N THR A 16 4.27 -5.79 8.68
CA THR A 16 3.18 -6.03 9.64
C THR A 16 1.85 -5.56 9.08
N LEU A 17 1.83 -4.40 8.42
CA LEU A 17 0.62 -3.89 7.77
C LEU A 17 0.16 -4.76 6.59
N PHE A 18 1.09 -5.31 5.80
CA PHE A 18 0.77 -6.27 4.74
C PHE A 18 0.12 -7.54 5.30
N VAL A 19 0.68 -8.11 6.38
CA VAL A 19 0.09 -9.27 7.04
C VAL A 19 -1.30 -8.96 7.58
N LEU A 20 -1.49 -7.80 8.22
CA LEU A 20 -2.79 -7.34 8.69
C LEU A 20 -3.80 -7.25 7.53
N ALA A 21 -3.41 -6.65 6.41
CA ALA A 21 -4.26 -6.51 5.24
C ALA A 21 -4.75 -7.86 4.73
N VAL A 22 -3.85 -8.84 4.60
CA VAL A 22 -4.17 -10.21 4.18
C VAL A 22 -5.15 -10.85 5.15
N ARG A 23 -4.90 -10.75 6.46
CA ARG A 23 -5.78 -11.33 7.48
C ARG A 23 -7.17 -10.72 7.50
N LEU A 24 -7.28 -9.41 7.28
CA LEU A 24 -8.59 -8.77 7.15
C LEU A 24 -9.33 -9.27 5.91
N PHE A 25 -8.61 -9.50 4.81
CA PHE A 25 -9.18 -10.10 3.62
C PHE A 25 -9.67 -11.54 3.85
N ASP A 26 -8.86 -12.37 4.50
CA ASP A 26 -9.23 -13.75 4.87
C ASP A 26 -10.50 -13.80 5.74
N LEU A 27 -10.72 -12.75 6.55
CA LEU A 27 -11.88 -12.61 7.44
C LEU A 27 -13.09 -11.92 6.77
N GLY A 28 -13.04 -11.65 5.47
CA GLY A 28 -14.12 -11.00 4.72
C GLY A 28 -14.20 -9.48 4.89
N GLN A 29 -13.30 -8.86 5.65
CA GLN A 29 -13.22 -7.41 5.83
C GLN A 29 -12.44 -6.75 4.67
N HIS A 30 -12.88 -7.00 3.44
CA HIS A 30 -12.12 -6.69 2.22
C HIS A 30 -11.81 -5.20 2.05
N ASP A 31 -12.76 -4.29 2.32
CA ASP A 31 -12.52 -2.85 2.18
C ASP A 31 -11.47 -2.34 3.18
N GLU A 32 -11.50 -2.87 4.40
CA GLU A 32 -10.54 -2.50 5.43
C GLU A 32 -9.17 -3.13 5.15
N GLY A 33 -9.14 -4.37 4.69
CA GLY A 33 -7.92 -5.02 4.20
C GLY A 33 -7.29 -4.27 3.03
N LEU A 34 -8.10 -3.80 2.07
CA LEU A 34 -7.64 -2.99 0.94
C LEU A 34 -6.99 -1.68 1.42
N TYR A 35 -7.61 -1.00 2.38
CA TYR A 35 -7.03 0.18 3.00
C TYR A 35 -5.67 -0.12 3.65
N TRP A 36 -5.55 -1.17 4.47
CA TRP A 36 -4.27 -1.53 5.10
C TRP A 36 -3.22 -1.99 4.08
N PHE A 37 -3.62 -2.61 2.98
CA PHE A 37 -2.69 -2.96 1.90
C PHE A 37 -2.10 -1.71 1.25
N TYR A 38 -2.93 -0.69 0.98
CA TYR A 38 -2.43 0.58 0.44
C TYR A 38 -1.61 1.38 1.47
N GLN A 39 -1.94 1.31 2.76
CA GLN A 39 -1.09 1.86 3.82
C GLN A 39 0.29 1.18 3.87
N ALA A 40 0.32 -0.15 3.79
CA ALA A 40 1.55 -0.92 3.77
C ALA A 40 2.42 -0.56 2.56
N GLN A 41 1.82 -0.50 1.36
CA GLN A 41 2.50 -0.07 0.15
C GLN A 41 3.05 1.35 0.25
N TYR A 42 2.27 2.29 0.81
CA TYR A 42 2.71 3.66 1.01
C TYR A 42 3.96 3.70 1.90
N ARG A 43 3.92 3.04 3.06
CA ARG A 43 5.04 2.98 4.00
C ARG A 43 6.28 2.32 3.39
N ALA A 44 6.10 1.22 2.64
CA ALA A 44 7.20 0.54 1.97
C ALA A 44 7.86 1.44 0.92
N ARG A 45 7.07 2.10 0.06
CA ARG A 45 7.60 3.02 -0.96
C ARG A 45 8.32 4.21 -0.36
N LEU A 46 7.80 4.76 0.73
CA LEU A 46 8.45 5.85 1.44
C LEU A 46 9.76 5.38 2.11
N LEU A 47 9.75 4.21 2.76
CA LEU A 47 10.97 3.64 3.33
C LEU A 47 12.06 3.50 2.27
N HIS A 48 11.75 2.97 1.09
CA HIS A 48 12.75 2.76 0.03
C HIS A 48 13.41 4.06 -0.44
N GLN A 49 12.71 5.20 -0.34
CA GLN A 49 13.30 6.52 -0.63
C GLN A 49 14.15 7.03 0.55
N VAL A 50 13.73 6.72 1.76
CA VAL A 50 14.38 7.13 3.01
C VAL A 50 15.61 6.29 3.35
N LEU A 51 15.72 5.06 2.84
CA LEU A 51 16.94 4.26 2.96
C LEU A 51 18.12 5.01 2.33
N ASP A 52 19.27 4.95 3.01
CA ASP A 52 20.53 5.43 2.43
C ASP A 52 20.96 4.46 1.32
N PRO A 53 20.94 4.88 0.04
CA PRO A 53 21.28 4.00 -1.08
C PRO A 53 22.74 3.53 -1.04
N ALA A 54 23.63 4.25 -0.35
CA ALA A 54 25.01 3.81 -0.17
C ALA A 54 25.14 2.63 0.81
N GLN A 55 24.06 2.30 1.53
CA GLN A 55 24.00 1.29 2.58
C GLN A 55 22.89 0.25 2.34
N VAL A 56 22.22 0.28 1.19
CA VAL A 56 21.43 -0.85 0.70
C VAL A 56 22.46 -1.87 0.20
N GLY A 57 22.99 -2.64 1.14
CA GLY A 57 24.09 -3.56 0.91
C GLY A 57 23.67 -4.81 0.12
N GLU A 58 24.21 -5.95 0.50
CA GLU A 58 24.02 -7.22 -0.20
C GLU A 58 22.93 -8.08 0.45
N MET A 59 22.72 -9.28 -0.09
CA MET A 59 21.87 -10.29 0.53
C MET A 59 22.26 -10.49 2.00
N PHE A 60 21.26 -10.69 2.87
CA PHE A 60 21.35 -10.72 4.32
C PHE A 60 21.52 -9.36 5.03
N ASP A 61 21.74 -8.26 4.31
CA ASP A 61 21.69 -6.94 4.94
C ASP A 61 20.23 -6.53 5.23
N PRO A 62 19.93 -5.96 6.41
CA PRO A 62 18.54 -5.66 6.81
C PRO A 62 17.76 -4.80 5.81
N ALA A 63 18.40 -3.80 5.20
CA ALA A 63 17.77 -2.94 4.20
C ALA A 63 17.40 -3.73 2.93
N PHE A 64 18.32 -4.58 2.45
CA PHE A 64 18.09 -5.44 1.28
C PHE A 64 16.93 -6.42 1.52
N GLU A 65 16.92 -7.09 2.69
CA GLU A 65 15.88 -8.05 3.03
C GLU A 65 14.50 -7.40 3.17
N LEU A 66 14.43 -6.17 3.69
CA LEU A 66 13.18 -5.41 3.76
C LEU A 66 12.66 -5.04 2.36
N GLU A 67 13.51 -4.57 1.46
CA GLU A 67 13.10 -4.27 0.09
C GLU A 67 12.59 -5.53 -0.63
N SER A 68 13.31 -6.65 -0.46
CA SER A 68 12.93 -7.95 -1.01
C SER A 68 11.57 -8.41 -0.47
N ALA A 69 11.36 -8.32 0.85
CA ALA A 69 10.09 -8.69 1.49
C ALA A 69 8.93 -7.81 1.01
N HIS A 70 9.11 -6.49 0.95
CA HIS A 70 8.07 -5.58 0.47
C HIS A 70 7.69 -5.88 -0.99
N ARG A 71 8.68 -6.16 -1.84
CA ARG A 71 8.45 -6.55 -3.24
C ARG A 71 7.66 -7.84 -3.33
N ALA A 72 8.03 -8.86 -2.56
CA ALA A 72 7.32 -10.13 -2.52
C ALA A 72 5.85 -9.97 -2.09
N PHE A 73 5.56 -9.13 -1.07
CA PHE A 73 4.17 -8.83 -0.69
C PHE A 73 3.40 -8.15 -1.81
N MET A 74 3.99 -7.16 -2.48
CA MET A 74 3.34 -6.46 -3.60
C MET A 74 3.09 -7.40 -4.79
N GLU A 75 4.02 -8.31 -5.08
CA GLU A 75 3.91 -9.26 -6.19
C GLU A 75 2.88 -10.36 -5.91
N LEU A 76 2.89 -10.94 -4.71
CA LEU A 76 2.05 -12.10 -4.38
C LEU A 76 0.63 -11.68 -3.96
N ALA A 77 0.48 -10.61 -3.19
CA ALA A 77 -0.81 -10.17 -2.68
C ALA A 77 -1.44 -9.06 -3.53
N GLY A 78 -0.63 -8.24 -4.21
CA GLY A 78 -1.10 -7.11 -5.01
C GLY A 78 -2.15 -7.45 -6.06
N PRO A 79 -2.03 -8.57 -6.82
CA PRO A 79 -3.07 -8.97 -7.76
C PRO A 79 -4.44 -9.13 -7.12
N THR A 80 -4.54 -9.71 -5.92
CA THR A 80 -5.80 -9.89 -5.19
C THR A 80 -6.40 -8.55 -4.76
N PHE A 81 -5.61 -7.70 -4.10
CA PHE A 81 -6.09 -6.41 -3.59
C PHE A 81 -6.45 -5.45 -4.73
N ASN A 82 -5.61 -5.32 -5.76
CA ASN A 82 -5.88 -4.46 -6.92
C ASN A 82 -6.98 -5.05 -7.81
N GLY A 83 -7.10 -6.39 -7.85
CA GLY A 83 -8.21 -7.10 -8.44
C GLY A 83 -9.53 -6.66 -7.84
N TYR A 84 -9.66 -6.75 -6.52
CA TYR A 84 -10.84 -6.33 -5.76
C TYR A 84 -11.11 -4.82 -5.85
N ALA A 85 -10.08 -3.98 -5.73
CA ALA A 85 -10.21 -2.53 -5.88
C ALA A 85 -10.77 -2.17 -7.27
N GLY A 86 -10.31 -2.86 -8.32
CA GLY A 86 -10.76 -2.70 -9.69
C GLY A 86 -12.21 -3.14 -9.95
N CYS A 87 -12.98 -3.58 -8.95
CA CYS A 87 -14.40 -3.84 -9.09
C CYS A 87 -15.27 -2.59 -8.84
N SER A 88 -14.73 -1.56 -8.18
CA SER A 88 -15.46 -0.32 -7.88
C SER A 88 -14.52 0.89 -7.89
N GLN A 89 -14.76 1.82 -8.81
CA GLN A 89 -13.96 3.04 -8.92
C GLN A 89 -14.04 3.86 -7.64
N ALA A 90 -15.24 3.99 -7.10
CA ALA A 90 -15.50 4.74 -5.87
C ALA A 90 -14.72 4.14 -4.69
N ARG A 91 -14.70 2.80 -4.57
CA ARG A 91 -13.91 2.12 -3.53
C ARG A 91 -12.42 2.39 -3.68
N TRP A 92 -11.88 2.24 -4.89
CA TRP A 92 -10.45 2.42 -5.13
C TRP A 92 -10.03 3.86 -4.86
N LEU A 93 -10.76 4.84 -5.43
CA LEU A 93 -10.51 6.25 -5.19
C LEU A 93 -10.65 6.61 -3.70
N GLY A 94 -11.71 6.15 -3.04
CA GLY A 94 -11.93 6.38 -1.62
C GLY A 94 -10.79 5.84 -0.74
N THR A 95 -10.27 4.65 -1.07
CA THR A 95 -9.11 4.06 -0.39
C THR A 95 -7.87 4.93 -0.58
N ILE A 96 -7.58 5.35 -1.81
CA ILE A 96 -6.42 6.19 -2.13
C ILE A 96 -6.48 7.51 -1.35
N GLU A 97 -7.62 8.21 -1.40
CA GLU A 97 -7.76 9.50 -0.73
C GLU A 97 -7.65 9.37 0.80
N ARG A 98 -8.20 8.29 1.38
CA ARG A 98 -8.05 8.00 2.81
C ARG A 98 -6.58 7.79 3.19
N VAL A 99 -5.84 7.01 2.42
CA VAL A 99 -4.39 6.79 2.66
C VAL A 99 -3.61 8.09 2.53
N ARG A 100 -3.90 8.93 1.53
CA ARG A 100 -3.25 10.24 1.38
C ARG A 100 -3.54 11.15 2.58
N ALA A 101 -4.79 11.20 3.04
CA ALA A 101 -5.17 11.99 4.20
C ALA A 101 -4.47 11.53 5.49
N ASP A 102 -4.29 10.22 5.67
CA ASP A 102 -3.64 9.66 6.86
C ASP A 102 -2.11 9.83 6.86
N ASN A 103 -1.49 10.19 5.73
CA ASN A 103 -0.02 10.31 5.58
C ASN A 103 0.44 11.71 5.19
N GLN A 104 -0.22 12.76 5.70
CA GLN A 104 0.23 14.14 5.47
C GLN A 104 1.61 14.45 6.05
N THR A 105 2.06 13.67 7.04
CA THR A 105 3.37 13.81 7.67
C THR A 105 4.10 12.48 7.60
N ALA A 106 5.40 12.53 7.29
CA ALA A 106 6.25 11.35 7.30
C ALA A 106 6.28 10.75 8.72
N PRO A 107 6.10 9.43 8.89
CA PRO A 107 6.28 8.80 10.18
C PRO A 107 7.77 8.80 10.57
N ASP A 108 8.04 8.62 11.86
CA ASP A 108 9.42 8.49 12.33
C ASP A 108 9.96 7.09 11.99
N PHE A 109 10.73 7.00 10.90
CA PHE A 109 11.31 5.74 10.43
C PHE A 109 12.40 5.20 11.36
N ALA A 110 13.06 6.05 12.15
CA ALA A 110 14.05 5.58 13.12
C ALA A 110 13.39 4.82 14.28
N LEU A 111 12.14 5.16 14.61
CA LEU A 111 11.34 4.41 15.58
C LEU A 111 10.76 3.12 14.99
N ILE A 112 10.33 3.14 13.73
CA ILE A 112 9.74 1.95 13.08
C ILE A 112 10.82 0.91 12.74
N TYR A 113 12.00 1.35 12.33
CA TYR A 113 13.10 0.50 11.87
C TYR A 113 14.41 0.86 12.59
N PRO A 114 14.53 0.53 13.88
CA PRO A 114 15.72 0.86 14.65
C PRO A 114 16.96 0.18 14.07
N GLY A 115 18.03 0.96 13.91
CA GLY A 115 19.33 0.46 13.43
C GLY A 115 19.51 0.43 11.91
N LEU A 116 18.51 0.81 11.12
CA LEU A 116 18.71 1.03 9.69
C LEU A 116 19.47 2.34 9.42
N ALA A 117 20.33 2.31 8.40
CA ALA A 117 20.92 3.51 7.85
C ALA A 117 19.85 4.26 7.01
N LEU A 118 19.43 5.41 7.51
CA LEU A 118 18.42 6.26 6.88
C LEU A 118 19.06 7.56 6.44
N ARG A 119 18.55 8.13 5.35
CA ARG A 119 18.84 9.50 4.95
C ARG A 119 18.46 10.49 6.05
N PRO A 120 19.05 11.70 6.08
CA PRO A 120 18.69 12.74 7.04
C PRO A 120 17.18 13.00 7.14
N ALA A 121 16.66 13.08 8.36
CA ALA A 121 15.23 13.29 8.62
C ALA A 121 14.66 14.58 7.99
N ALA A 122 15.51 15.57 7.71
CA ALA A 122 15.13 16.80 7.01
C ALA A 122 14.68 16.56 5.56
N GLU A 123 15.08 15.45 4.94
CA GLU A 123 14.67 15.08 3.56
C GLU A 123 13.34 14.33 3.52
N TRP A 124 12.93 13.69 4.62
CA TRP A 124 11.75 12.80 4.65
C TRP A 124 10.44 13.46 4.25
N PRO A 125 10.16 14.75 4.59
CA PRO A 125 8.95 15.42 4.12
C PRO A 125 8.84 15.49 2.60
N ALA A 126 9.96 15.67 1.89
CA ALA A 126 9.99 15.71 0.43
C ALA A 126 9.64 14.33 -0.16
N PHE A 127 10.28 13.26 0.32
CA PHE A 127 9.97 11.88 -0.10
C PHE A 127 8.52 11.48 0.22
N ASN A 128 7.99 11.94 1.36
CA ASN A 128 6.59 11.72 1.72
C ASN A 128 5.64 12.43 0.74
N GLN A 129 5.96 13.66 0.36
CA GLN A 129 5.18 14.39 -0.63
C GLN A 129 5.24 13.72 -2.00
N GLU A 130 6.41 13.24 -2.44
CA GLU A 130 6.57 12.48 -3.69
C GLU A 130 5.72 11.20 -3.68
N THR A 131 5.74 10.45 -2.57
CA THR A 131 4.92 9.24 -2.40
C THR A 131 3.42 9.55 -2.45
N THR A 132 3.00 10.64 -1.77
CA THR A 132 1.62 11.14 -1.81
C THR A 132 1.20 11.57 -3.21
N ASN A 133 2.10 12.22 -3.96
CA ASN A 133 1.86 12.64 -5.34
C ASN A 133 1.68 11.43 -6.26
N GLY A 134 2.49 10.38 -6.10
CA GLY A 134 2.34 9.13 -6.86
C GLY A 134 0.96 8.48 -6.68
N LEU A 135 0.44 8.45 -5.45
CA LEU A 135 -0.95 8.01 -5.21
C LEU A 135 -1.98 8.95 -5.85
N GLY A 136 -1.74 10.27 -5.83
CA GLY A 136 -2.58 11.24 -6.52
C GLY A 136 -2.62 11.04 -8.03
N GLN A 137 -1.49 10.71 -8.64
CA GLN A 137 -1.39 10.38 -10.07
C GLN A 137 -2.15 9.09 -10.40
N LEU A 138 -2.05 8.05 -9.56
CA LEU A 138 -2.88 6.86 -9.71
C LEU A 138 -4.37 7.21 -9.65
N ALA A 139 -4.80 8.04 -8.70
CA ALA A 139 -6.19 8.47 -8.61
C ALA A 139 -6.65 9.25 -9.85
N ALA A 140 -5.79 10.12 -10.42
CA ALA A 140 -6.10 10.81 -11.67
C ALA A 140 -6.23 9.83 -12.84
N ALA A 141 -5.27 8.91 -13.01
CA ALA A 141 -5.33 7.88 -14.05
C ALA A 141 -6.58 6.98 -13.94
N LEU A 142 -6.98 6.65 -12.71
CA LEU A 142 -8.22 5.90 -12.46
C LEU A 142 -9.49 6.69 -12.78
N ARG A 143 -9.48 8.04 -12.67
CA ARG A 143 -10.62 8.88 -13.08
C ARG A 143 -10.71 8.98 -14.59
N ASP A 144 -9.58 9.22 -15.24
CA ASP A 144 -9.52 9.51 -16.66
C ASP A 144 -9.64 8.25 -17.53
N GLY A 145 -9.09 7.12 -17.07
CA GLY A 145 -8.97 5.87 -17.84
C GLY A 145 -9.82 4.71 -17.33
N TRP A 146 -10.85 4.96 -16.51
CA TRP A 146 -11.63 3.89 -15.86
C TRP A 146 -12.27 2.93 -16.86
N ASP A 147 -12.97 3.47 -17.85
CA ASP A 147 -13.77 2.66 -18.77
C ASP A 147 -12.88 1.76 -19.65
N ASP A 148 -11.76 2.31 -20.14
CA ASP A 148 -10.75 1.56 -20.89
C ASP A 148 -10.12 0.45 -20.04
N MET A 149 -9.76 0.77 -18.79
CA MET A 149 -9.25 -0.23 -17.84
C MET A 149 -10.29 -1.34 -17.61
N GLN A 150 -11.57 -0.99 -17.44
CA GLN A 150 -12.63 -1.99 -17.26
C GLN A 150 -12.87 -2.83 -18.51
N ALA A 151 -12.79 -2.24 -19.70
CA ALA A 151 -12.86 -2.98 -20.96
C ALA A 151 -11.71 -4.00 -21.06
N ALA A 152 -10.48 -3.59 -20.78
CA ALA A 152 -9.32 -4.48 -20.75
C ALA A 152 -9.46 -5.60 -19.72
N ARG A 153 -9.92 -5.28 -18.50
CA ARG A 153 -10.17 -6.27 -17.43
C ARG A 153 -11.25 -7.29 -17.79
N ARG A 154 -12.27 -6.90 -18.54
CA ARG A 154 -13.28 -7.84 -19.05
C ARG A 154 -12.70 -8.72 -20.16
N ALA A 155 -11.96 -8.14 -21.09
CA ALA A 155 -11.37 -8.85 -22.21
C ALA A 155 -10.35 -9.93 -21.78
N ASN A 156 -9.58 -9.66 -20.73
CA ASN A 156 -8.55 -10.58 -20.23
C ASN A 156 -9.01 -11.48 -19.07
N GLY A 157 -10.29 -11.48 -18.71
CA GLY A 157 -10.85 -12.31 -17.63
C GLY A 157 -10.60 -11.83 -16.20
N THR A 158 -9.81 -10.77 -15.99
CA THR A 158 -9.51 -10.23 -14.64
C THR A 158 -10.79 -9.80 -13.92
N HIS A 159 -11.74 -9.20 -14.63
CA HIS A 159 -13.00 -8.76 -14.02
C HIS A 159 -13.80 -9.95 -13.48
N ALA A 160 -13.91 -11.05 -14.24
CA ALA A 160 -14.62 -12.25 -13.79
C ALA A 160 -13.91 -12.92 -12.60
N GLN A 161 -12.58 -12.93 -12.60
CA GLN A 161 -11.77 -13.51 -11.52
C GLN A 161 -11.99 -12.81 -10.17
N PHE A 162 -12.11 -11.49 -10.15
CA PHE A 162 -12.10 -10.71 -8.89
C PHE A 162 -13.44 -10.06 -8.52
N CYS A 163 -14.37 -9.89 -9.46
CA CYS A 163 -15.61 -9.12 -9.25
C CYS A 163 -16.89 -9.97 -9.26
N SER A 164 -16.77 -11.30 -9.20
CA SER A 164 -17.92 -12.20 -9.26
C SER A 164 -18.87 -12.02 -8.05
N PRO A 165 -20.20 -12.22 -8.25
CA PRO A 165 -21.27 -11.77 -7.34
C PRO A 165 -21.43 -12.60 -6.05
N GLU A 166 -20.45 -13.41 -5.64
CA GLU A 166 -20.55 -14.28 -4.45
C GLU A 166 -20.20 -13.59 -3.11
N THR A 167 -20.24 -12.26 -3.06
CA THR A 167 -20.30 -11.54 -1.77
C THR A 167 -21.62 -10.78 -1.71
N PRO A 168 -22.68 -11.37 -1.12
CA PRO A 168 -23.88 -10.62 -0.80
C PRO A 168 -23.53 -9.56 0.23
N ASP A 169 -24.07 -8.36 0.03
CA ASP A 169 -24.11 -7.31 1.06
C ASP A 169 -24.60 -7.91 2.38
N ALA A 170 -23.74 -7.92 3.40
CA ALA A 170 -24.08 -8.23 4.79
C ALA A 170 -23.26 -7.34 5.73
#